data_AF-S3C9N8-F1
#
_entry.id   AF-S3C9N8-F1
#
_cell.length_a   1.000
_cell.length_b   1.000
_cell.length_c   1.000
_cell.angle_alpha   90.00
_cell.angle_beta   90.00
_cell.angle_gamma   90.00
#
_symmetry.space_group_name_H-M   'P 1'
#
loop_
_entity.id
_entity.type
_entity.pdbx_description
1 polymer ?
#
loop_
_entity_poly.entity_id
_entity_poly.type
_entity_poly.pdbx_seq_one_letter_code
_entity_poly.pdbx_strand_id
1 'polypeptide(L)'
;MATPSAPTGVSPSSPSPQPPQRGPSPSQPREGGLTMPTVNPLPLSASQESQVRDIYYNRVRQQCQPEIKAFADCALGRTFSVVFKCRDKNTAMNACLKDHATPQAMDEAREEWFSRRAERSAEKLRKAARKAEQEKLLREWWGLQGSDGSAAAHGREDIQAKRRRHEEAKMHLPERIGGMPAKDRPRFDSLETGDSEKR
;
A
#
# COMPACT_ATOMS: atom_id res chain seq x y z
N MET A 1 56.07 -29.26 1.06
CA MET A 1 57.09 -28.92 2.06
C MET A 1 57.50 -27.47 1.79
N ALA A 2 57.38 -26.63 2.83
CA ALA A 2 57.95 -25.30 3.03
C ALA A 2 57.61 -24.14 2.05
N THR A 3 56.60 -23.34 2.43
CA THR A 3 56.74 -21.87 2.61
C THR A 3 57.71 -21.59 3.77
N PRO A 4 58.46 -20.46 3.87
CA PRO A 4 57.83 -19.15 4.21
C PRO A 4 58.59 -17.86 3.80
N SER A 5 57.90 -16.72 3.88
CA SER A 5 58.22 -15.59 4.78
C SER A 5 57.93 -14.20 4.19
N ALA A 6 57.16 -13.44 4.95
CA ALA A 6 56.91 -12.00 4.81
C ALA A 6 58.10 -11.16 5.33
N PRO A 7 58.09 -9.84 5.06
CA PRO A 7 58.41 -8.90 6.13
C PRO A 7 57.40 -7.75 6.31
N THR A 8 57.31 -7.38 7.58
CA THR A 8 56.66 -6.24 8.24
C THR A 8 57.24 -4.86 7.88
N GLY A 9 56.40 -3.82 7.92
CA GLY A 9 56.79 -2.39 8.00
C GLY A 9 55.56 -1.54 8.29
N VAL A 10 55.23 -1.25 9.57
CA VAL A 10 55.58 -0.06 10.37
C VAL A 10 54.99 1.26 9.84
N SER A 11 53.99 1.75 10.59
CA SER A 11 53.43 3.10 10.53
C SER A 11 54.44 4.18 10.95
N PRO A 12 54.24 5.42 10.48
CA PRO A 12 54.34 6.55 11.41
C PRO A 12 53.12 7.49 11.34
N SER A 13 52.66 7.85 12.53
CA SER A 13 51.69 8.88 12.85
C SER A 13 52.28 10.29 12.64
N SER A 14 51.49 11.22 12.08
CA SER A 14 51.70 12.67 12.30
C SER A 14 50.51 13.52 11.81
N PRO A 15 50.35 14.76 12.31
CA PRO A 15 49.08 15.25 12.86
C PRO A 15 48.24 16.14 11.94
N SER A 16 46.97 16.29 12.30
CA SER A 16 45.98 17.23 11.75
C SER A 16 46.44 18.69 11.70
N PRO A 17 45.88 19.44 10.75
CA PRO A 17 45.31 20.75 11.08
C PRO A 17 43.83 20.84 10.66
N GLN A 18 42.96 21.12 11.63
CA GLN A 18 41.54 21.43 11.42
C GLN A 18 41.38 22.86 10.85
N PRO A 19 40.53 23.11 9.84
CA PRO A 19 40.10 24.45 9.47
C PRO A 19 38.92 24.93 10.36
N PRO A 20 38.75 26.26 10.53
CA PRO A 20 37.86 26.84 11.53
C PRO A 20 36.37 26.71 11.16
N GLN A 21 35.58 26.13 12.07
CA GLN A 21 34.12 26.14 12.03
C GLN A 21 33.60 27.56 12.33
N ARG A 22 33.20 28.27 11.29
CA ARG A 22 32.50 29.56 11.37
C ARG A 22 31.00 29.26 11.28
N GLY A 23 30.29 29.26 12.41
CA GLY A 23 28.84 29.10 12.42
C GLY A 23 28.12 30.29 11.76
N PRO A 24 26.87 30.10 11.31
CA PRO A 24 25.90 31.18 11.40
C PRO A 24 24.59 30.77 12.09
N SER A 25 24.03 31.78 12.74
CA SER A 25 22.80 31.85 13.53
C SER A 25 21.51 31.49 12.77
N PRO A 26 20.40 31.27 13.50
CA PRO A 26 19.11 30.84 12.95
C PRO A 26 18.27 32.04 12.51
N SER A 27 17.66 31.99 11.33
CA SER A 27 16.33 32.55 10.99
C SER A 27 16.15 32.64 9.48
N GLN A 28 15.10 32.01 8.95
CA GLN A 28 14.11 32.53 7.98
C GLN A 28 13.29 31.33 7.46
N PRO A 29 11.94 31.42 7.39
CA PRO A 29 11.07 30.38 6.85
C PRO A 29 11.04 30.48 5.32
N ARG A 30 11.28 29.37 4.62
CA ARG A 30 11.10 29.28 3.17
C ARG A 30 9.90 28.40 2.84
N GLU A 31 8.80 29.05 2.51
CA GLU A 31 7.75 28.49 1.67
C GLU A 31 8.26 28.40 0.21
N GLY A 32 7.88 27.33 -0.49
CA GLY A 32 7.97 27.26 -1.96
C GLY A 32 8.80 26.11 -2.51
N GLY A 33 8.12 25.06 -2.99
CA GLY A 33 8.59 24.10 -3.99
C GLY A 33 9.71 23.16 -3.55
N LEU A 34 9.49 21.85 -3.67
CA LEU A 34 10.55 20.85 -3.50
C LEU A 34 11.58 21.01 -4.63
N THR A 35 12.53 21.93 -4.47
CA THR A 35 13.77 21.95 -5.25
C THR A 35 14.51 20.66 -4.89
N MET A 36 14.56 19.70 -5.82
CA MET A 36 15.33 18.46 -5.64
C MET A 36 16.78 18.82 -5.29
N PRO A 37 17.31 18.43 -4.12
CA PRO A 37 18.65 18.82 -3.72
C PRO A 37 19.70 17.94 -4.40
N THR A 38 20.63 18.63 -5.08
CA THR A 38 22.04 18.29 -5.37
C THR A 38 22.36 16.98 -6.09
N VAL A 39 23.35 17.06 -6.97
CA VAL A 39 23.88 16.06 -7.92
C VAL A 39 24.54 14.85 -7.22
N ASN A 40 24.20 14.60 -5.95
CA ASN A 40 24.65 13.46 -5.19
C ASN A 40 23.47 12.51 -4.97
N PRO A 41 23.43 11.34 -5.63
CA PRO A 41 22.27 10.48 -5.57
C PRO A 41 22.08 9.97 -4.14
N LEU A 42 20.95 10.35 -3.53
CA LEU A 42 20.48 9.74 -2.30
C LEU A 42 20.53 8.21 -2.46
N PRO A 43 21.14 7.47 -1.52
CA PRO A 43 21.23 6.01 -1.63
C PRO A 43 19.82 5.43 -1.65
N LEU A 44 19.40 4.93 -2.81
CA LEU A 44 18.11 4.26 -2.98
C LEU A 44 18.15 2.91 -2.28
N SER A 45 17.01 2.47 -1.75
CA SER A 45 16.92 1.09 -1.27
C SER A 45 16.94 0.11 -2.45
N ALA A 46 17.36 -1.14 -2.24
CA ALA A 46 17.50 -2.13 -3.31
C ALA A 46 16.19 -2.33 -4.14
N SER A 47 15.02 -2.24 -3.49
CA SER A 47 13.72 -2.32 -4.16
C SER A 47 13.35 -1.06 -4.96
N GLN A 48 13.93 0.10 -4.62
CA GLN A 48 13.77 1.33 -5.40
C GLN A 48 14.67 1.30 -6.62
N GLU A 49 15.91 0.81 -6.48
CA GLU A 49 16.81 0.63 -7.61
C GLU A 49 16.29 -0.39 -8.63
N SER A 50 15.60 -1.45 -8.20
CA SER A 50 14.96 -2.38 -9.13
C SER A 50 13.89 -1.70 -9.98
N GLN A 51 13.05 -0.85 -9.37
CA GLN A 51 12.03 -0.07 -10.11
C GLN A 51 12.65 0.92 -11.10
N VAL A 52 13.77 1.55 -10.74
CA VAL A 52 14.52 2.41 -11.66
C VAL A 52 15.08 1.59 -12.83
N ARG A 53 15.66 0.42 -12.55
CA ARG A 53 16.15 -0.50 -13.59
C ARG A 53 15.04 -0.95 -14.53
N ASP A 54 13.83 -1.16 -14.03
CA ASP A 54 12.68 -1.52 -14.87
C ASP A 54 12.31 -0.39 -15.84
N ILE A 55 12.29 0.86 -15.38
CA ILE A 55 12.07 2.04 -16.24
C ILE A 55 13.17 2.15 -17.30
N TYR A 56 14.43 2.01 -16.88
CA TYR A 56 15.58 2.01 -17.77
C TYR A 56 15.50 0.91 -18.84
N TYR A 57 15.25 -0.34 -18.46
CA TYR A 57 15.15 -1.44 -19.43
C TYR A 57 13.98 -1.27 -20.38
N ASN A 58 12.84 -0.74 -19.90
CA ASN A 58 11.72 -0.43 -20.78
C ASN A 58 12.13 0.62 -21.82
N ARG A 59 12.81 1.70 -21.41
CA ARG A 59 13.26 2.74 -22.33
C ARG A 59 14.26 2.24 -23.38
N VAL A 60 15.26 1.48 -22.95
CA VAL A 60 16.25 0.87 -23.85
C VAL A 60 15.56 -0.08 -24.84
N ARG A 61 14.61 -0.90 -24.37
CA ARG A 61 13.81 -1.77 -25.26
C ARG A 61 12.96 -0.99 -26.24
N GLN A 62 12.41 0.17 -25.86
CA GLN A 62 11.65 1.04 -26.77
C GLN A 62 12.54 1.62 -27.89
N GLN A 63 13.80 1.95 -27.58
CA GLN A 63 14.75 2.43 -28.59
C GLN A 63 15.22 1.30 -29.51
N CYS A 64 15.44 0.10 -28.96
CA CYS A 64 15.89 -1.08 -29.71
C CYS A 64 14.75 -1.97 -30.26
N GLN A 65 13.51 -1.48 -30.32
CA GLN A 65 12.36 -2.24 -30.87
C GLN A 65 12.60 -2.87 -32.25
N PRO A 66 13.22 -2.21 -33.25
CA PRO A 66 13.36 -2.81 -34.57
C PRO A 66 14.25 -4.07 -34.54
N GLU A 67 15.34 -4.04 -33.79
CA GLU A 67 16.26 -5.18 -33.66
C GLU A 67 15.64 -6.31 -32.81
N ILE A 68 14.92 -5.95 -31.74
CA ILE A 68 14.19 -6.92 -30.90
C ILE A 68 13.12 -7.64 -31.73
N LYS A 69 12.39 -6.90 -32.57
CA LYS A 69 11.36 -7.47 -33.45
C LYS A 69 11.99 -8.39 -34.49
N ALA A 70 13.10 -8.00 -35.12
CA ALA A 70 13.80 -8.85 -36.09
C ALA A 70 14.32 -10.16 -35.45
N PHE A 71 14.77 -10.11 -34.19
CA PHE A 71 15.11 -11.31 -33.43
C PHE A 71 13.87 -12.16 -33.10
N ALA A 72 12.79 -11.52 -32.66
CA ALA A 72 11.52 -12.19 -32.35
C ALA A 72 10.97 -12.92 -33.57
N ASP A 73 10.89 -12.26 -34.72
CA ASP A 73 10.42 -12.84 -35.98
C ASP A 73 11.26 -14.06 -36.41
N CYS A 74 12.58 -14.04 -36.15
CA CYS A 74 13.44 -15.21 -36.37
C CYS A 74 13.21 -16.32 -35.33
N ALA A 75 12.89 -15.96 -34.08
CA ALA A 75 12.64 -16.93 -33.01
C ALA A 75 11.24 -17.57 -33.10
N LEU A 76 10.28 -16.96 -33.82
CA LEU A 76 8.95 -17.55 -34.02
C LEU A 76 9.06 -18.93 -34.67
N GLY A 77 8.63 -19.96 -33.93
CA GLY A 77 8.62 -21.35 -34.39
C GLY A 77 9.94 -22.12 -34.26
N ARG A 78 10.99 -21.52 -33.68
CA ARG A 78 12.25 -22.19 -33.36
C ARG A 78 12.42 -22.13 -31.84
N THR A 79 12.49 -23.28 -31.16
CA THR A 79 12.65 -23.32 -29.70
C THR A 79 14.09 -23.66 -29.33
N PHE A 80 14.60 -24.76 -29.87
CA PHE A 80 15.95 -25.26 -29.55
C PHE A 80 17.05 -24.74 -30.49
N SER A 81 16.72 -24.40 -31.73
CA SER A 81 17.70 -24.01 -32.75
C SER A 81 17.92 -22.49 -32.90
N VAL A 82 17.27 -21.67 -32.06
CA VAL A 82 17.32 -20.19 -32.12
C VAL A 82 18.74 -19.65 -31.98
N VAL A 83 19.50 -20.19 -31.03
CA VAL A 83 20.85 -19.69 -30.69
C VAL A 83 21.80 -19.81 -31.88
N PHE A 84 21.61 -20.81 -32.74
CA PHE A 84 22.43 -21.03 -33.93
C PHE A 84 21.85 -20.33 -35.16
N LYS A 85 20.55 -20.49 -35.43
CA LYS A 85 19.91 -19.98 -36.65
C LYS A 85 19.63 -18.47 -36.62
N CYS A 86 19.42 -17.89 -35.44
CA CYS A 86 19.14 -16.46 -35.26
C CYS A 86 20.32 -15.71 -34.63
N ARG A 87 21.53 -16.28 -34.71
CA ARG A 87 22.74 -15.71 -34.07
C ARG A 87 23.03 -14.29 -34.55
N ASP A 88 22.90 -14.02 -35.84
CA ASP A 88 23.20 -12.70 -36.41
C ASP A 88 22.22 -11.63 -35.89
N LYS A 89 20.93 -11.96 -35.83
CA LYS A 89 19.89 -11.08 -35.28
C LYS A 89 20.06 -10.88 -33.77
N ASN A 90 20.47 -11.90 -33.04
CA ASN A 90 20.78 -11.80 -31.62
C ASN A 90 22.00 -10.89 -31.37
N THR A 91 23.05 -10.98 -32.19
CA THR A 91 24.21 -10.08 -32.08
C THR A 91 23.83 -8.63 -32.38
N ALA A 92 23.04 -8.38 -33.44
CA ALA A 92 22.57 -7.04 -33.79
C ALA A 92 21.70 -6.42 -32.68
N MET A 93 20.76 -7.18 -32.13
CA MET A 93 19.95 -6.77 -30.98
C MET A 93 20.82 -6.43 -29.77
N ASN A 94 21.78 -7.30 -29.43
CA ASN A 94 22.67 -7.07 -28.29
C ASN A 94 23.64 -5.89 -28.50
N ALA A 95 24.00 -5.57 -29.76
CA ALA A 95 24.78 -4.38 -30.07
C ALA A 95 23.97 -3.11 -29.72
N CYS A 96 22.73 -3.01 -30.23
CA CYS A 96 21.84 -1.89 -29.89
C CYS A 96 21.63 -1.73 -28.37
N LEU A 97 21.38 -2.85 -27.67
CA LEU A 97 21.18 -2.82 -26.22
C LEU A 97 22.41 -2.30 -25.47
N LYS A 98 23.62 -2.60 -25.94
CA LYS A 98 24.87 -2.12 -25.33
C LYS A 98 25.14 -0.66 -25.65
N ASP A 99 24.83 -0.21 -26.87
CA ASP A 99 25.03 1.17 -27.29
C ASP A 99 24.16 2.13 -26.47
N HIS A 100 22.93 1.73 -26.16
CA HIS A 100 22.02 2.49 -25.29
C HIS A 100 22.21 2.20 -23.80
N ALA A 101 23.13 1.30 -23.42
CA ALA A 101 23.40 0.98 -22.02
C ALA A 101 24.34 1.98 -21.35
N THR A 102 23.98 3.26 -21.39
CA THR A 102 24.83 4.34 -20.85
C THR A 102 24.46 4.68 -19.39
N PRO A 103 25.44 5.11 -18.57
CA PRO A 103 25.18 5.63 -17.23
C PRO A 103 24.22 6.83 -17.25
N GLN A 104 24.29 7.66 -18.29
CA GLN A 104 23.39 8.80 -18.48
C GLN A 104 21.93 8.36 -18.62
N ALA A 105 21.65 7.31 -19.40
CA ALA A 105 20.29 6.77 -19.51
C ALA A 105 19.76 6.22 -18.17
N MET A 106 20.64 5.72 -17.29
CA MET A 106 20.27 5.32 -15.92
C MET A 106 19.93 6.52 -15.03
N ASP A 107 20.67 7.63 -15.15
CA ASP A 107 20.40 8.85 -14.38
C ASP A 107 19.10 9.52 -14.82
N GLU A 108 18.82 9.57 -16.12
CA GLU A 108 17.52 10.03 -16.63
C GLU A 108 16.37 9.15 -16.13
N ALA A 109 16.55 7.82 -16.05
CA ALA A 109 15.55 6.91 -15.51
C ALA A 109 15.33 7.12 -14.00
N ARG A 110 16.38 7.51 -13.24
CA ARG A 110 16.25 7.91 -11.84
C ARG A 110 15.42 9.17 -11.71
N GLU A 111 15.70 10.20 -12.50
CA GLU A 111 14.95 11.46 -12.52
C GLU A 111 13.47 11.23 -12.87
N GLU A 112 13.19 10.36 -13.84
CA GLU A 112 11.83 9.95 -14.19
C GLU A 112 11.16 9.22 -13.01
N TRP A 113 11.86 8.31 -12.33
CA TRP A 113 11.32 7.62 -11.17
C TRP A 113 10.99 8.57 -10.01
N PHE A 114 11.85 9.58 -9.77
CA PHE A 114 11.63 10.61 -8.76
C PHE A 114 10.45 11.52 -9.12
N SER A 115 10.33 11.97 -10.38
CA SER A 115 9.17 12.77 -10.82
C SER A 115 7.86 12.00 -10.71
N ARG A 116 7.84 10.73 -11.15
CA ARG A 116 6.69 9.83 -10.97
C ARG A 116 6.35 9.56 -9.50
N ARG A 117 7.28 9.77 -8.55
CA ARG A 117 6.97 9.66 -7.11
C ARG A 117 6.00 10.75 -6.66
N ALA A 118 6.22 11.99 -7.12
CA ALA A 118 5.33 13.11 -6.84
C ALA A 118 3.98 12.94 -7.56
N GLU A 119 3.98 12.40 -8.77
CA GLU A 119 2.74 12.08 -9.48
C GLU A 119 1.93 10.99 -8.76
N ARG A 120 2.59 9.92 -8.29
CA ARG A 120 1.94 8.85 -7.52
C ARG A 120 1.33 9.35 -6.21
N SER A 121 1.95 10.30 -5.52
CA SER A 121 1.34 10.88 -4.30
C SER A 121 0.13 11.76 -4.64
N ALA A 122 0.22 12.57 -5.70
CA ALA A 122 -0.90 13.38 -6.18
C ALA A 122 -2.08 12.51 -6.66
N GLU A 123 -1.82 11.42 -7.36
CA GLU A 123 -2.86 10.48 -7.80
C GLU A 123 -3.55 9.79 -6.62
N LYS A 124 -2.78 9.38 -5.60
CA LYS A 124 -3.34 8.81 -4.35
C LYS A 124 -4.24 9.82 -3.64
N LEU A 125 -3.81 11.08 -3.55
CA LEU A 125 -4.63 12.14 -2.96
C LEU A 125 -5.93 12.36 -3.75
N ARG A 126 -5.86 12.40 -5.09
CA ARG A 126 -7.04 12.49 -5.96
C ARG A 126 -7.99 11.30 -5.80
N LYS A 127 -7.46 10.08 -5.73
CA LYS A 127 -8.27 8.86 -5.49
C LYS A 127 -8.90 8.86 -4.09
N ALA A 128 -8.16 9.32 -3.07
CA ALA A 128 -8.67 9.45 -1.70
C ALA A 128 -9.80 10.49 -1.63
N ALA A 129 -9.65 11.64 -2.32
CA ALA A 129 -10.70 12.65 -2.41
C ALA A 129 -11.98 12.08 -3.06
N ARG A 130 -11.85 11.40 -4.20
CA ARG A 130 -13.01 10.73 -4.85
C ARG A 130 -13.64 9.66 -3.97
N LYS A 131 -12.84 8.88 -3.23
CA LYS A 131 -13.36 7.88 -2.30
C LYS A 131 -14.10 8.54 -1.14
N ALA A 132 -13.61 9.68 -0.62
CA ALA A 132 -14.29 10.43 0.43
C ALA A 132 -15.63 11.02 -0.05
N GLU A 133 -15.70 11.51 -1.29
CA GLU A 133 -16.96 11.94 -1.93
C GLU A 133 -17.93 10.76 -2.09
N GLN A 134 -17.44 9.62 -2.59
CA GLN A 134 -18.24 8.40 -2.71
C GLN A 134 -18.74 7.90 -1.35
N GLU A 135 -17.90 7.96 -0.30
CA GLU A 135 -18.27 7.58 1.06
C GLU A 135 -19.34 8.51 1.63
N LYS A 136 -19.25 9.83 1.37
CA LYS A 136 -20.30 10.80 1.75
C LYS A 136 -21.62 10.49 1.06
N LEU A 137 -21.60 10.31 -0.26
CA LEU A 137 -22.80 9.97 -1.03
C LEU A 137 -23.39 8.64 -0.60
N LEU A 138 -22.54 7.64 -0.33
CA LEU A 138 -22.97 6.35 0.21
C LEU A 138 -23.59 6.54 1.60
N ARG A 139 -22.96 7.30 2.49
CA ARG A 139 -23.46 7.59 3.84
C ARG A 139 -24.81 8.32 3.81
N GLU A 140 -24.99 9.27 2.91
CA GLU A 140 -26.26 9.96 2.65
C GLU A 140 -27.32 9.00 2.11
N TRP A 141 -26.98 8.17 1.12
CA TRP A 141 -27.89 7.21 0.51
C TRP A 141 -28.35 6.12 1.49
N TRP A 142 -27.49 5.68 2.39
CA TRP A 142 -27.84 4.74 3.47
C TRP A 142 -28.53 5.42 4.66
N GLY A 143 -28.79 6.73 4.60
CA GLY A 143 -29.47 7.47 5.68
C GLY A 143 -28.67 7.49 6.99
N LEU A 144 -27.35 7.32 6.92
CA LEU A 144 -26.45 7.25 8.06
C LEU A 144 -25.86 8.64 8.40
N GLN A 145 -26.60 9.70 8.08
CA GLN A 145 -26.36 11.06 8.58
C GLN A 145 -27.11 11.17 9.90
N GLY A 146 -26.41 10.93 11.01
CA GLY A 146 -27.00 10.92 12.36
C GLY A 146 -26.43 9.89 13.35
N SER A 147 -25.61 8.92 12.92
CA SER A 147 -24.96 7.99 13.87
C SER A 147 -23.86 8.64 14.73
N ASP A 148 -23.51 9.87 14.38
CA ASP A 148 -22.59 10.78 15.06
C ASP A 148 -23.31 11.74 16.03
N GLY A 149 -24.63 11.57 16.25
CA GLY A 149 -25.39 12.34 17.24
C GLY A 149 -25.81 13.74 16.77
N SER A 150 -25.64 14.07 15.49
CA SER A 150 -26.20 15.30 14.90
C SER A 150 -27.54 15.00 14.22
N ALA A 151 -28.54 15.83 14.52
CA ALA A 151 -29.96 15.52 14.35
C ALA A 151 -30.46 15.41 12.89
N ALA A 152 -31.34 14.42 12.68
CA ALA A 152 -32.55 14.40 11.85
C ALA A 152 -32.50 14.76 10.35
N ALA A 153 -32.77 13.75 9.49
CA ALA A 153 -33.51 13.95 8.25
C ALA A 153 -34.34 12.70 7.90
N HIS A 154 -35.67 12.86 7.83
CA HIS A 154 -36.68 11.84 7.44
C HIS A 154 -37.04 10.75 8.46
N GLY A 155 -37.76 11.15 9.52
CA GLY A 155 -38.92 10.41 10.03
C GLY A 155 -38.77 8.93 10.39
N ARG A 156 -37.57 8.47 10.74
CA ARG A 156 -37.31 7.09 11.16
C ARG A 156 -36.64 7.12 12.53
N GLU A 157 -37.39 6.67 13.54
CA GLU A 157 -36.98 6.66 14.95
C GLU A 157 -35.59 6.01 15.13
N ASP A 158 -34.68 6.69 15.84
CA ASP A 158 -33.31 6.22 16.08
C ASP A 158 -33.31 4.84 16.76
N ILE A 159 -32.84 3.80 16.05
CA ILE A 159 -32.83 2.41 16.52
C ILE A 159 -32.11 2.27 17.88
N GLN A 160 -31.08 3.09 18.10
CA GLN A 160 -30.31 3.09 19.34
C GLN A 160 -31.07 3.73 20.51
N ALA A 161 -31.83 4.81 20.26
CA ALA A 161 -32.73 5.39 21.25
C ALA A 161 -33.86 4.41 21.62
N LYS A 162 -34.36 3.66 20.63
CA LYS A 162 -35.36 2.60 20.83
C LYS A 162 -34.81 1.46 21.68
N ARG A 163 -33.57 1.03 21.43
CA ARG A 163 -32.88 0.00 22.23
C ARG A 163 -32.67 0.47 23.68
N ARG A 164 -32.23 1.71 23.87
CA ARG A 164 -32.04 2.30 25.20
C ARG A 164 -33.34 2.38 25.99
N ARG A 165 -34.43 2.86 25.37
CA ARG A 165 -35.76 2.89 25.99
C ARG A 165 -36.26 1.49 26.36
N HIS A 166 -35.99 0.49 25.52
CA HIS A 166 -36.37 -0.90 25.80
C HIS A 166 -35.56 -1.52 26.94
N GLU A 167 -34.27 -1.18 27.06
CA GLU A 167 -33.42 -1.56 28.19
C GLU A 167 -33.86 -0.84 29.48
N GLU A 168 -34.11 0.47 29.44
CA GLU A 168 -34.67 1.24 30.56
C GLU A 168 -36.03 0.68 31.01
N ALA A 169 -36.90 0.33 30.06
CA ALA A 169 -38.18 -0.33 30.35
C ALA A 169 -37.96 -1.69 31.02
N LYS A 170 -37.03 -2.52 30.54
CA LYS A 170 -36.67 -3.80 31.19
C LYS A 170 -36.16 -3.61 32.61
N MET A 171 -35.39 -2.56 32.88
CA MET A 171 -34.88 -2.23 34.22
C MET A 171 -35.97 -1.74 35.17
N HIS A 172 -37.03 -1.12 34.63
CA HIS A 172 -38.18 -0.64 35.42
C HIS A 172 -39.27 -1.72 35.61
N LEU A 173 -39.11 -2.92 35.02
CA LEU A 173 -40.00 -4.03 35.33
C LEU A 173 -39.62 -4.60 36.71
N PRO A 174 -40.59 -4.76 37.64
CA PRO A 174 -40.32 -5.39 38.93
C PRO A 174 -39.83 -6.83 38.72
N GLU A 175 -38.82 -7.26 39.48
CA GLU A 175 -38.36 -8.65 39.48
C GLU A 175 -39.54 -9.55 39.85
N ARG A 176 -40.06 -10.28 38.86
CA ARG A 176 -41.13 -11.24 39.06
C ARG A 176 -40.50 -12.52 39.63
N ILE A 177 -40.53 -12.65 40.95
CA ILE A 177 -40.09 -13.86 41.64
C ILE A 177 -41.08 -14.99 41.32
N GLY A 178 -40.61 -15.98 40.57
CA GLY A 178 -41.41 -17.07 40.00
C GLY A 178 -41.75 -16.81 38.53
N GLY A 179 -41.04 -17.47 37.62
CA GLY A 179 -41.26 -17.36 36.18
C GLY A 179 -42.70 -17.67 35.76
N MET A 180 -43.10 -17.21 34.56
CA MET A 180 -44.41 -17.52 33.99
C MET A 180 -44.60 -19.05 33.93
N PRO A 181 -45.73 -19.60 34.41
CA PRO A 181 -46.06 -20.98 34.10
C PRO A 181 -46.11 -21.13 32.57
N ALA A 182 -45.55 -22.22 32.04
CA ALA A 182 -45.70 -22.56 30.64
C ALA A 182 -47.19 -22.55 30.28
N LYS A 183 -47.55 -21.98 29.13
CA LYS A 183 -48.95 -21.78 28.69
C LYS A 183 -49.79 -23.06 28.76
N ASP A 184 -49.15 -24.22 28.68
CA ASP A 184 -49.80 -25.53 28.58
C ASP A 184 -49.69 -26.40 29.85
N ARG A 185 -49.40 -25.82 31.02
CA ARG A 185 -49.42 -26.60 32.28
C ARG A 185 -50.83 -26.66 32.87
N PRO A 186 -51.48 -27.83 32.99
CA PRO A 186 -52.77 -27.95 33.66
C PRO A 186 -52.64 -27.60 35.14
N ARG A 187 -53.61 -26.85 35.66
CA ARG A 187 -53.72 -26.46 37.08
C ARG A 187 -54.23 -27.66 37.88
N PHE A 188 -53.54 -28.01 38.96
CA PHE A 188 -53.81 -29.20 39.77
C PHE A 188 -55.25 -29.29 40.32
N ASP A 189 -55.91 -28.15 40.57
CA ASP A 189 -57.31 -28.06 41.01
C ASP A 189 -58.35 -28.75 40.09
N SER A 190 -58.05 -28.90 38.80
CA SER A 190 -59.03 -29.43 37.84
C SER A 190 -59.06 -30.96 37.75
N LEU A 191 -58.25 -31.67 38.54
CA LEU A 191 -58.16 -33.14 38.52
C LEU A 191 -58.94 -33.83 39.66
N GLU A 192 -59.42 -33.11 40.67
CA GLU A 192 -60.10 -33.72 41.83
C GLU A 192 -61.64 -33.74 41.77
N THR A 193 -62.25 -33.24 40.68
CA THR A 193 -63.73 -33.22 40.52
C THR A 193 -64.27 -34.26 39.52
N GLY A 194 -63.44 -35.22 39.07
CA GLY A 194 -63.80 -36.20 38.04
C GLY A 194 -63.92 -37.67 38.48
N ASP A 195 -63.67 -38.00 39.75
CA ASP A 195 -63.62 -39.39 40.24
C ASP A 195 -64.61 -39.63 41.40
N SER A 196 -65.90 -39.35 41.16
CA SER A 196 -66.99 -39.75 42.06
C SER A 196 -68.25 -40.21 41.34
N GLU A 197 -68.17 -40.46 40.03
CA GLU A 197 -69.30 -40.98 39.24
C GLU A 197 -68.87 -42.12 38.31
N LYS A 198 -68.31 -43.19 38.90
CA LYS A 198 -68.43 -44.57 38.38
C LYS A 198 -67.92 -45.61 39.38
N ARG A 199 -68.89 -46.33 39.96
CA ARG A 199 -68.85 -47.66 40.59
C ARG A 199 -68.99 -47.69 42.11
#